data_AF-A0A7G2JXX4-F1
#
_entry.id   AF-A0A7G2JXX4-F1
#
_cell.length_a   1.000
_cell.length_b   1.000
_cell.length_c   1.000
_cell.angle_alpha   90.00
_cell.angle_beta   90.00
_cell.angle_gamma   90.00
#
_symmetry.space_group_name_H-M   'P 1'
#
loop_
_entity.id
_entity.type
_entity.pdbx_description
1 polymer ?
#
loop_
_entity_poly.entity_id
_entity_poly.type
_entity_poly.pdbx_seq_one_letter_code
_entity_poly.pdbx_strand_id
1 'polypeptide(L)'
;MLEKGVNAPPRVAAVAINETFKNAKLMTAFKNDFKNIVQEVKKTLDSGKSTPQNKLFYVGAILPQVLNVLENENVTLKSSVISITDNVLYHAYRDSKAQRKQGDKRLPIEFWENLPEMLLKPKAVLRDKTSRNPNIRESTILYLFDNPNGKAVIRLN
;
A
#
# COMPACT_ATOMS: atom_id res chain seq x y z
N MET A 1 -5.93 -9.38 -12.58
CA MET A 1 -4.80 -8.67 -13.22
C MET A 1 -3.59 -8.63 -12.29
N LEU A 2 -3.71 -8.05 -11.10
CA LEU A 2 -2.59 -7.88 -10.16
C LEU A 2 -1.95 -9.22 -9.75
N GLU A 3 -2.76 -10.25 -9.45
CA GLU A 3 -2.28 -11.60 -9.15
C GLU A 3 -1.37 -12.18 -10.25
N LYS A 4 -1.74 -11.98 -11.53
CA LYS A 4 -0.92 -12.41 -12.66
C LYS A 4 0.38 -11.60 -12.77
N GLY A 5 0.34 -10.33 -12.36
CA GLY A 5 1.50 -9.45 -12.31
C GLY A 5 2.55 -9.87 -11.28
N VAL A 6 2.17 -10.63 -10.25
CA VAL A 6 3.10 -11.07 -9.19
C VAL A 6 4.26 -11.88 -9.76
N ASN A 7 3.93 -12.77 -10.70
CA ASN A 7 4.88 -13.71 -11.33
C ASN A 7 5.45 -13.20 -12.66
N ALA A 8 5.00 -12.03 -13.14
CA ALA A 8 5.52 -11.42 -14.36
C ALA A 8 6.84 -10.69 -14.07
N PRO A 9 7.70 -10.47 -15.08
CA PRO A 9 8.88 -9.63 -14.92
C PRO A 9 8.51 -8.27 -14.30
N PRO A 10 9.22 -7.78 -13.25
CA PRO A 10 8.81 -6.62 -12.48
C PRO A 10 8.50 -5.38 -13.34
N ARG A 11 9.32 -5.12 -14.37
CA ARG A 11 9.13 -4.01 -15.29
C ARG A 11 7.86 -4.15 -16.15
N VAL A 12 7.55 -5.37 -16.59
CA VAL A 12 6.34 -5.67 -17.37
C VAL A 12 5.10 -5.46 -16.50
N ALA A 13 5.10 -6.00 -15.28
CA ALA A 13 4.00 -5.81 -14.33
C ALA A 13 3.81 -4.33 -13.96
N ALA A 14 4.90 -3.61 -13.69
CA ALA A 14 4.86 -2.20 -13.33
C ALA A 14 4.23 -1.36 -14.44
N VAL A 15 4.65 -1.54 -15.69
CA VAL A 15 4.09 -0.80 -16.83
C VAL A 15 2.62 -1.20 -17.03
N ALA A 16 2.32 -2.49 -17.18
CA ALA A 16 0.97 -2.94 -17.51
C ALA A 16 -0.09 -2.51 -16.48
N ILE A 17 0.22 -2.64 -15.18
CA ILE A 17 -0.70 -2.30 -14.10
C ILE A 17 -0.89 -0.78 -14.03
N ASN A 18 0.19 0.01 -14.08
CA ASN A 18 0.09 1.46 -13.99
C ASN A 18 -0.58 2.07 -15.24
N GLU A 19 -0.35 1.53 -16.44
CA GLU A 19 -1.09 1.94 -17.65
C GLU A 19 -2.58 1.62 -17.55
N THR A 20 -2.93 0.43 -17.07
CA THR A 20 -4.33 0.06 -16.83
C THR A 20 -5.02 1.04 -15.88
N PHE A 21 -4.29 1.45 -14.85
CA PHE A 21 -4.77 2.37 -13.82
C PHE A 21 -4.86 3.84 -14.28
N LYS A 22 -4.31 4.21 -15.45
CA LYS A 22 -4.60 5.51 -16.08
C LYS A 22 -6.03 5.59 -16.63
N ASN A 23 -6.67 4.45 -16.90
CA ASN A 23 -8.07 4.45 -17.30
C ASN A 23 -8.97 4.75 -16.09
N ALA A 24 -9.61 5.91 -16.09
CA ALA A 24 -10.44 6.37 -14.97
C ALA A 24 -11.57 5.40 -14.59
N LYS A 25 -12.18 4.71 -15.57
CA LYS A 25 -13.25 3.73 -15.32
C LYS A 25 -12.71 2.50 -14.60
N LEU A 26 -11.57 1.98 -15.03
CA LEU A 26 -10.93 0.82 -14.41
C LEU A 26 -10.39 1.15 -13.02
N MET A 27 -9.76 2.32 -12.84
CA MET A 27 -9.33 2.79 -11.54
C MET A 27 -10.52 2.93 -10.58
N THR A 28 -11.62 3.53 -11.02
CA THR A 28 -12.81 3.70 -10.18
C THR A 28 -13.42 2.36 -9.77
N ALA A 29 -13.54 1.41 -10.70
CA ALA A 29 -14.03 0.08 -10.40
C ALA A 29 -13.14 -0.63 -9.37
N PHE A 30 -11.82 -0.63 -9.60
CA PHE A 30 -10.85 -1.23 -8.70
C PHE A 30 -10.87 -0.57 -7.31
N LYS A 31 -10.97 0.76 -7.26
CA LYS A 31 -11.07 1.51 -6.02
C LYS A 31 -12.33 1.15 -5.25
N ASN A 32 -13.47 0.99 -5.91
CA ASN A 32 -14.72 0.58 -5.28
C ASN A 32 -14.63 -0.84 -4.70
N ASP A 33 -14.02 -1.77 -5.43
CA ASP A 33 -13.78 -3.13 -4.92
C ASP A 33 -12.88 -3.11 -3.68
N PHE A 34 -11.78 -2.34 -3.73
CA PHE A 34 -10.88 -2.20 -2.59
C PHE A 34 -11.52 -1.49 -1.40
N LYS A 35 -12.34 -0.47 -1.66
CA LYS A 35 -13.13 0.23 -0.64
C LYS A 35 -14.03 -0.74 0.12
N ASN A 36 -14.71 -1.66 -0.57
CA ASN A 36 -15.55 -2.66 0.08
C ASN A 36 -14.73 -3.54 1.05
N ILE A 37 -13.52 -3.93 0.67
CA ILE A 37 -12.60 -4.69 1.53
C ILE A 37 -12.22 -3.88 2.77
N VAL A 38 -11.84 -2.62 2.59
CA VAL A 38 -11.47 -1.72 3.71
C VAL A 38 -12.64 -1.58 4.69
N GLN A 39 -13.85 -1.39 4.18
CA GLN A 39 -15.07 -1.25 4.99
C GLN A 39 -15.44 -2.55 5.71
N GLU A 40 -15.26 -3.70 5.06
CA GLU A 40 -15.49 -5.01 5.69
C GLU A 40 -14.53 -5.24 6.87
N VAL A 41 -13.24 -4.93 6.68
CA VAL A 41 -12.25 -5.02 7.77
C VAL A 41 -12.59 -4.06 8.92
N LYS A 42 -13.04 -2.83 8.61
CA LYS A 42 -13.48 -1.89 9.64
C LYS A 42 -14.71 -2.38 10.40
N LYS A 43 -15.73 -2.88 9.69
CA LYS A 43 -16.98 -3.39 10.27
C LYS A 43 -16.73 -4.60 11.17
N THR A 44 -15.88 -5.52 10.73
CA THR A 44 -15.51 -6.69 11.53
C THR A 44 -14.74 -6.29 12.79
N LEU A 45 -13.84 -5.29 12.70
CA LEU A 45 -13.15 -4.73 13.86
C LEU A 45 -14.13 -4.13 14.87
N ASP A 46 -15.07 -3.30 14.40
CA ASP A 46 -16.04 -2.62 15.26
C ASP A 46 -17.00 -3.60 15.95
N SER A 47 -17.25 -4.76 15.32
CA SER A 47 -18.05 -5.83 15.92
C SER A 47 -17.31 -6.65 17.00
N GLY A 48 -16.03 -6.35 17.27
CA GLY A 48 -15.20 -7.07 18.24
C GLY A 48 -14.78 -8.48 17.78
N LYS A 49 -15.11 -8.87 16.55
CA LYS A 49 -14.85 -10.22 15.99
C LYS A 49 -13.57 -10.31 15.16
N SER A 50 -12.86 -9.21 14.95
CA SER A 50 -11.74 -9.20 14.02
C SER A 50 -10.46 -9.74 14.68
N THR A 51 -10.07 -10.94 14.25
CA THR A 51 -8.69 -11.38 14.27
C THR A 51 -8.16 -11.29 12.83
N PRO A 52 -7.04 -10.60 12.58
CA PRO A 52 -6.45 -10.52 11.25
C PRO A 52 -6.02 -11.92 10.80
N GLN A 53 -6.46 -12.34 9.62
CA GLN A 53 -6.16 -13.65 9.02
C GLN A 53 -4.88 -13.62 8.17
N ASN A 54 -4.19 -12.47 8.10
CA ASN A 54 -3.09 -12.21 7.17
C ASN A 54 -3.48 -12.44 5.71
N LYS A 55 -4.75 -12.18 5.37
CA LYS A 55 -5.24 -12.25 3.99
C LYS A 55 -4.55 -11.17 3.16
N LEU A 56 -3.94 -11.58 2.05
CA LEU A 56 -3.19 -10.70 1.15
C LEU A 56 -4.13 -10.02 0.15
N PHE A 57 -3.96 -8.72 -0.03
CA PHE A 57 -4.65 -7.91 -1.02
C PHE A 57 -3.62 -7.17 -1.88
N TYR A 58 -3.73 -7.32 -3.20
CA TYR A 58 -2.92 -6.55 -4.13
C TYR A 58 -3.60 -5.21 -4.38
N VAL A 59 -2.85 -4.12 -4.23
CA VAL A 59 -3.41 -2.75 -4.23
C VAL A 59 -2.86 -1.88 -5.35
N GLY A 60 -1.83 -2.35 -6.05
CA GLY A 60 -1.29 -1.66 -7.22
C GLY A 60 0.08 -2.19 -7.61
N ALA A 61 0.89 -1.36 -8.25
CA ALA A 61 2.26 -1.69 -8.61
C ALA A 61 3.17 -0.47 -8.44
N ILE A 62 4.46 -0.72 -8.21
CA ILE A 62 5.50 0.30 -8.13
C ILE A 62 5.55 1.06 -9.46
N LEU A 63 5.67 2.38 -9.37
CA LEU A 63 5.77 3.24 -10.55
C LEU A 63 7.02 2.89 -11.38
N PRO A 64 6.93 2.83 -12.73
CA PRO A 64 8.08 2.49 -13.58
C PRO A 64 9.31 3.37 -13.33
N GLN A 65 9.11 4.67 -13.05
CA GLN A 65 10.20 5.59 -12.73
C GLN A 65 10.92 5.26 -11.42
N VAL A 66 10.20 4.75 -10.42
CA VAL A 66 10.80 4.29 -9.14
C VAL A 66 11.59 3.01 -9.39
N LEU A 67 11.03 2.08 -10.18
CA LEU A 67 11.72 0.84 -10.53
C LEU A 67 13.04 1.12 -11.27
N ASN A 68 13.06 2.06 -12.22
CA ASN A 68 14.28 2.46 -12.92
C ASN A 68 15.36 2.99 -11.95
N VAL A 69 14.97 3.79 -10.95
CA VAL A 69 15.92 4.29 -9.94
C VAL A 69 16.48 3.14 -9.10
N LEU A 70 15.64 2.19 -8.69
CA LEU A 70 16.08 1.01 -7.94
C LEU A 70 17.03 0.13 -8.75
N GLU A 71 16.72 -0.13 -10.03
CA GLU A 71 17.59 -0.88 -10.94
C GLU A 71 18.97 -0.21 -11.09
N ASN A 72 19.00 1.12 -11.25
CA ASN A 72 20.26 1.89 -11.32
C ASN A 72 21.07 1.86 -10.02
N GLU A 73 20.40 1.65 -8.88
CA GLU A 73 21.04 1.46 -7.58
C GLU A 73 21.40 -0.03 -7.29
N ASN A 74 21.31 -0.90 -8.31
CA ASN A 74 21.52 -2.36 -8.20
C ASN A 74 20.55 -3.06 -7.23
N VAL A 75 19.35 -2.51 -7.05
CA VAL A 75 18.28 -3.10 -6.25
C VAL A 75 17.28 -3.79 -7.16
N THR A 76 17.34 -5.12 -7.19
CA THR A 76 16.40 -5.93 -7.98
C THR A 76 15.23 -6.37 -7.13
N LEU A 77 14.02 -5.98 -7.53
CA LEU A 77 12.79 -6.45 -6.91
C LEU A 77 12.35 -7.78 -7.51
N LYS A 78 11.84 -8.70 -6.68
CA LYS A 78 11.25 -9.96 -7.14
C LYS A 78 9.91 -9.75 -7.84
N SER A 79 9.17 -8.73 -7.41
CA SER A 79 7.91 -8.31 -8.01
C SER A 79 7.75 -6.79 -7.87
N SER A 80 7.01 -6.18 -8.78
CA SER A 80 6.61 -4.77 -8.67
C SER A 80 5.18 -4.61 -8.16
N VAL A 81 4.44 -5.70 -7.95
CA VAL A 81 3.06 -5.64 -7.43
C VAL A 81 3.11 -5.29 -5.95
N ILE A 82 2.36 -4.26 -5.57
CA ILE A 82 2.23 -3.82 -4.19
C ILE A 82 1.09 -4.59 -3.55
N SER A 83 1.36 -5.16 -2.38
CA SER A 83 0.37 -5.87 -1.58
C SER A 83 0.32 -5.35 -0.14
N ILE A 84 -0.85 -5.49 0.48
CA ILE A 84 -1.03 -5.30 1.92
C ILE A 84 -1.79 -6.49 2.48
N THR A 85 -1.70 -6.71 3.79
CA THR A 85 -2.56 -7.68 4.46
C THR A 85 -3.70 -7.00 5.20
N ASP A 86 -4.78 -7.73 5.46
CA ASP A 86 -5.83 -7.31 6.41
C ASP A 86 -5.26 -6.89 7.77
N ASN A 87 -4.14 -7.48 8.21
CA ASN A 87 -3.45 -7.08 9.44
C ASN A 87 -2.96 -5.62 9.41
N VAL A 88 -2.53 -5.12 8.25
CA VAL A 88 -2.14 -3.70 8.10
C VAL A 88 -3.34 -2.79 8.34
N LEU A 89 -4.49 -3.12 7.72
CA LEU A 89 -5.75 -2.38 7.88
C LEU A 89 -6.26 -2.47 9.32
N TYR A 90 -6.25 -3.66 9.91
CA TYR A 90 -6.60 -3.90 11.31
C TYR A 90 -5.76 -3.02 12.25
N HIS A 91 -4.44 -3.04 12.11
CA HIS A 91 -3.55 -2.20 12.90
C HIS A 91 -3.71 -0.70 12.61
N ALA A 92 -4.15 -0.32 11.41
CA ALA A 92 -4.44 1.06 11.09
C ALA A 92 -5.63 1.61 11.88
N TYR A 93 -6.65 0.79 12.12
CA TYR A 93 -7.91 1.21 12.74
C TYR A 93 -8.02 0.98 14.25
N ARG A 94 -7.15 0.12 14.83
CA ARG A 94 -7.21 -0.26 16.25
C ARG A 94 -7.28 0.93 17.21
N ASP A 95 -8.20 0.88 18.17
CA ASP A 95 -8.52 1.97 19.12
C ASP A 95 -7.34 2.42 20.00
N SER A 96 -6.36 1.54 20.25
CA SER A 96 -5.14 1.93 20.97
C SER A 96 -4.33 3.04 20.27
N LYS A 97 -4.61 3.33 18.98
CA LYS A 97 -4.03 4.47 18.25
C LYS A 97 -4.86 5.76 18.42
N ALA A 98 -6.14 5.65 18.74
CA ALA A 98 -7.03 6.76 19.03
C ALA A 98 -6.77 7.35 20.43
N GLN A 99 -6.51 6.48 21.41
CA GLN A 99 -6.34 6.85 22.82
C GLN A 99 -4.89 7.22 23.20
N ARG A 100 -4.05 7.59 22.24
CA ARG A 100 -2.66 8.01 22.56
C ARG A 100 -2.68 9.38 23.21
N LYS A 101 -1.72 9.64 24.12
CA LYS A 101 -1.51 10.95 24.75
C LYS A 101 -1.37 12.13 23.76
N GLN A 102 -1.05 11.82 22.51
CA GLN A 102 -0.81 12.77 21.41
C GLN A 102 -2.03 12.92 20.50
N GLY A 103 -3.21 12.45 20.92
CA GLY A 103 -4.45 12.44 20.14
C GLY A 103 -4.59 11.24 19.20
N ASP A 104 -5.70 11.22 18.45
CA ASP A 104 -5.95 10.18 17.46
C ASP A 104 -4.98 10.32 16.28
N LYS A 105 -4.09 9.33 16.14
CA LYS A 105 -3.09 9.27 15.05
C LYS A 105 -3.48 8.32 13.92
N ARG A 106 -4.73 7.84 13.90
CA ARG A 106 -5.23 7.02 12.80
C ARG A 106 -5.33 7.87 11.54
N LEU A 107 -5.04 7.26 10.40
CA LEU A 107 -5.40 7.86 9.12
C LEU A 107 -6.91 7.72 8.91
N PRO A 108 -7.58 8.70 8.30
CA PRO A 108 -9.00 8.59 7.95
C PRO A 108 -9.26 7.33 7.11
N ILE A 109 -10.47 6.77 7.19
CA ILE A 109 -10.82 5.58 6.38
C ILE A 109 -10.68 5.87 4.89
N GLU A 110 -11.00 7.10 4.47
CA GLU A 110 -10.91 7.58 3.10
C GLU A 110 -9.47 7.49 2.56
N PHE A 111 -8.46 7.64 3.41
CA PHE A 111 -7.07 7.44 3.01
C PHE A 111 -6.85 6.01 2.51
N TRP A 112 -7.34 5.02 3.24
CA TRP A 112 -7.19 3.62 2.87
C TRP A 112 -8.10 3.27 1.70
N GLU A 113 -9.34 3.75 1.67
CA GLU A 113 -10.24 3.53 0.53
C GLU A 113 -9.64 4.05 -0.79
N ASN A 114 -8.90 5.17 -0.75
CA ASN A 114 -8.27 5.76 -1.92
C ASN A 114 -6.81 5.30 -2.15
N LEU A 115 -6.28 4.37 -1.35
CA LEU A 115 -4.88 3.95 -1.44
C LEU A 115 -4.45 3.54 -2.87
N PRO A 116 -5.22 2.74 -3.64
CA PRO A 116 -4.84 2.40 -5.01
C PRO A 116 -4.58 3.60 -5.92
N GLU A 117 -5.41 4.64 -5.81
CA GLU A 117 -5.28 5.86 -6.58
C GLU A 117 -4.10 6.71 -6.08
N MET A 118 -3.92 6.77 -4.75
CA MET A 118 -2.82 7.51 -4.13
C MET A 118 -1.45 6.94 -4.51
N LEU A 119 -1.33 5.62 -4.70
CA LEU A 119 -0.09 4.96 -5.15
C LEU A 119 0.42 5.47 -6.50
N LEU A 120 -0.45 6.07 -7.35
CA LEU A 120 -0.03 6.70 -8.60
C LEU A 120 0.60 8.09 -8.39
N LYS A 121 0.34 8.72 -7.24
CA LYS A 121 0.72 10.10 -6.94
C LYS A 121 1.36 10.22 -5.55
N PRO A 122 2.39 9.43 -5.21
CA PRO A 122 3.10 9.61 -3.95
C PRO A 122 3.82 10.95 -3.96
N LYS A 123 3.93 11.57 -2.78
CA LYS A 123 4.75 12.77 -2.59
C LYS A 123 6.23 12.46 -2.78
N ALA A 124 6.65 11.30 -2.26
CA ALA A 124 7.99 10.76 -2.42
C ALA A 124 7.96 9.25 -2.22
N VAL A 125 8.96 8.58 -2.79
CA VAL A 125 9.22 7.17 -2.55
C VAL A 125 10.65 7.05 -2.05
N LEU A 126 10.82 6.50 -0.86
CA LEU A 126 12.09 6.45 -0.14
C LEU A 126 12.53 5.01 0.10
N ARG A 127 13.83 4.76 0.16
CA ARG A 127 14.38 3.48 0.61
C ARG A 127 14.43 3.44 2.13
N ASP A 128 13.95 2.34 2.72
CA ASP A 128 14.02 2.16 4.17
C ASP A 128 15.37 1.60 4.64
N LYS A 129 16.34 2.48 4.87
CA LYS A 129 17.64 2.08 5.41
C LYS A 129 17.62 1.74 6.91
N THR A 130 16.47 1.86 7.57
CA THR A 130 16.33 1.69 9.03
C THR A 130 15.88 0.29 9.46
N SER A 131 15.43 -0.55 8.52
CA SER A 131 15.03 -1.92 8.83
C SER A 131 16.19 -2.70 9.44
N ARG A 132 15.93 -3.33 10.59
CA ARG A 132 16.90 -4.20 11.28
C ARG A 132 16.97 -5.61 10.68
N ASN A 133 16.07 -5.95 9.76
CA ASN A 133 16.07 -7.24 9.09
C ASN A 133 16.94 -7.14 7.80
N PRO A 134 18.15 -7.73 7.79
CA PRO A 134 19.07 -7.60 6.66
C PRO A 134 18.50 -8.16 5.35
N ASN A 135 17.57 -9.12 5.41
CA ASN A 135 17.01 -9.77 4.22
C ASN A 135 16.04 -8.87 3.42
N ILE A 136 15.51 -7.82 4.04
CA ILE A 136 14.53 -6.92 3.41
C ILE A 136 14.95 -5.45 3.49
N ARG A 137 16.05 -5.13 4.18
CA ARG A 137 16.48 -3.75 4.43
C ARG A 137 16.71 -2.96 3.15
N GLU A 138 17.25 -3.59 2.11
CA GLU A 138 17.59 -2.90 0.88
C GLU A 138 16.45 -2.83 -0.13
N SER A 139 15.43 -3.69 0.02
CA SER A 139 14.27 -3.81 -0.84
C SER A 139 12.99 -3.19 -0.25
N THR A 140 13.01 -2.76 1.02
CA THR A 140 11.86 -2.10 1.65
C THR A 140 11.74 -0.66 1.15
N ILE A 141 10.54 -0.32 0.68
CA ILE A 141 10.24 1.00 0.12
C ILE A 141 9.17 1.68 0.98
N LEU A 142 9.34 2.98 1.21
CA LEU A 142 8.41 3.83 1.93
C LEU A 142 7.72 4.76 0.96
N TYR A 143 6.39 4.71 0.94
CA TYR A 143 5.55 5.65 0.20
C TYR A 143 5.13 6.78 1.13
N LEU A 144 5.46 8.01 0.74
CA LEU A 144 5.09 9.23 1.44
C LEU A 144 3.88 9.86 0.75
N PHE A 145 2.88 10.23 1.53
CA PHE A 145 1.70 10.94 1.06
C PHE A 145 1.48 12.21 1.87
N ASP A 146 0.99 13.25 1.20
CA ASP A 146 0.46 14.43 1.87
C ASP A 146 -0.87 14.07 2.55
N ASN A 147 -1.08 14.54 3.78
CA ASN A 147 -2.28 14.30 4.59
C ASN A 147 -2.66 15.63 5.27
N PRO A 148 -3.95 16.00 5.42
CA PRO A 148 -4.33 17.22 6.14
C PRO A 148 -3.69 17.35 7.54
N ASN A 149 -3.41 16.23 8.21
CA ASN A 149 -2.78 16.18 9.53
C ASN A 149 -1.24 16.00 9.48
N GLY A 150 -0.60 16.23 8.32
CA GLY A 150 0.86 16.14 8.13
C GLY A 150 1.27 15.22 6.98
N LYS A 151 2.18 14.28 7.24
CA LYS A 151 2.63 13.31 6.23
C LYS A 151 2.29 11.89 6.67
N ALA A 152 1.75 11.10 5.76
CA ALA A 152 1.52 9.67 5.96
C ALA A 152 2.65 8.88 5.30
N VAL A 153 3.24 7.95 6.03
CA VAL A 153 4.23 7.00 5.50
C VAL A 153 3.63 5.61 5.55
N ILE A 154 3.53 4.95 4.40
CA ILE A 154 3.22 3.53 4.33
C ILE A 154 4.48 2.78 3.95
N ARG A 155 4.86 1.81 4.77
CA ARG A 155 5.90 0.84 4.43
C ARG A 155 5.26 -0.28 3.61
N LEU A 156 5.75 -0.47 2.40
CA LEU A 156 5.26 -1.46 1.45
C LEU A 156 6.42 -2.37 1.04
N ASN A 157 6.09 -3.64 0.85
CA ASN A 157 7.04 -4.72 0.53
C ASN A 157 6.58 -5.44 -0.73
#